data_AF-A0A9W6ZCG5-F1
#
_entry.id   AF-A0A9W6ZCG5-F1
#
_cell.length_a   1.000
_cell.length_b   1.000
_cell.length_c   1.000
_cell.angle_alpha   90.00
_cell.angle_beta   90.00
_cell.angle_gamma   90.00
#
_symmetry.space_group_name_H-M   'P 1'
#
loop_
_entity.id
_entity.type
_entity.pdbx_description
1 polymer ?
#
loop_
_entity_poly.entity_id
_entity_poly.type
_entity_poly.pdbx_seq_one_letter_code
_entity_poly.pdbx_strand_id
1 'polypeptide(L)'
;LMTLFAAASAFSPAFAPASRSNSALNVERREVFSTIAASTATATLFAASPALADGAKSTATKTRARGVYGGRIANLSKAVNAGDFGAVVAEKNAFVLFNSGAIVSSKQADAIDSTNAIFAAIRSQDKSALKKSYDAYCKKFDINALPDLTNDSQAQGYSNDYDFRVGTKAGKIYVR
;
A
#
# COMPACT_ATOMS: atom_id res chain seq x y z
N LEU A 1 -63.89 18.46 14.80
CA LEU A 1 -62.46 18.83 14.89
C LEU A 1 -61.72 17.58 15.39
N MET A 2 -61.62 16.51 14.59
CA MET A 2 -60.67 16.23 13.49
C MET A 2 -59.35 15.61 14.02
N THR A 3 -59.34 14.28 14.12
CA THR A 3 -58.18 13.39 14.28
C THR A 3 -57.63 13.02 12.88
N LEU A 4 -56.31 13.13 12.65
CA LEU A 4 -55.70 12.66 11.39
C LEU A 4 -54.23 12.20 11.54
N PHE A 5 -54.09 10.89 11.30
CA PHE A 5 -53.06 10.12 10.58
C PHE A 5 -51.60 9.97 11.05
N ALA A 6 -51.26 8.68 11.20
CA ALA A 6 -49.93 8.09 11.21
C ALA A 6 -49.29 8.09 9.81
N ALA A 7 -47.97 8.25 9.74
CA ALA A 7 -47.16 8.06 8.53
C ALA A 7 -46.17 6.91 8.76
N ALA A 8 -46.36 5.81 8.04
CA ALA A 8 -45.44 4.69 7.94
C ALA A 8 -44.49 4.93 6.75
N SER A 9 -43.18 5.02 7.00
CA SER A 9 -42.15 5.10 5.97
C SER A 9 -41.82 3.70 5.45
N ALA A 10 -42.27 3.39 4.24
CA ALA A 10 -41.97 2.15 3.53
C ALA A 10 -40.54 2.16 2.96
N PHE A 11 -39.71 1.22 3.40
CA PHE A 11 -38.41 0.91 2.80
C PHE A 11 -38.62 -0.08 1.65
N SER A 12 -38.36 0.33 0.40
CA SER A 12 -38.43 -0.54 -0.78
C SER A 12 -37.01 -0.87 -1.26
N PRO A 13 -36.57 -2.15 -1.29
CA PRO A 13 -35.33 -2.52 -1.95
C PRO A 13 -35.57 -2.72 -3.45
N ALA A 14 -35.07 -1.83 -4.29
CA ALA A 14 -35.05 -2.03 -5.73
C ALA A 14 -33.91 -3.00 -6.11
N PHE A 15 -34.28 -4.22 -6.49
CA PHE A 15 -33.37 -5.22 -7.05
C PHE A 15 -33.30 -5.01 -8.57
N ALA A 16 -32.16 -4.54 -9.10
CA ALA A 16 -31.91 -4.44 -10.54
C ALA A 16 -30.99 -5.60 -10.99
N PRO A 17 -31.33 -6.37 -12.03
CA PRO A 17 -30.40 -7.35 -12.60
C PRO A 17 -29.38 -6.67 -13.50
N ALA A 18 -28.09 -6.77 -13.17
CA ALA A 18 -27.01 -6.31 -14.03
C ALA A 18 -26.69 -7.36 -15.12
N SER A 19 -26.86 -6.94 -16.37
CA SER A 19 -26.50 -7.67 -17.59
C SER A 19 -24.98 -7.92 -17.66
N ARG A 20 -24.57 -9.15 -18.00
CA ARG A 20 -23.18 -9.51 -18.28
C ARG A 20 -22.81 -9.07 -19.70
N SER A 21 -21.77 -8.26 -19.85
CA SER A 21 -21.12 -8.01 -21.14
C SER A 21 -19.63 -8.32 -21.03
N ASN A 22 -19.17 -9.31 -21.81
CA ASN A 22 -17.76 -9.69 -21.91
C ASN A 22 -17.00 -8.61 -22.68
N SER A 23 -16.18 -7.82 -21.99
CA SER A 23 -15.23 -6.88 -22.59
C SER A 23 -13.98 -6.74 -21.71
N ALA A 24 -13.32 -7.87 -21.43
CA ALA A 24 -12.29 -7.99 -20.40
C ALA A 24 -10.88 -7.48 -20.77
N LEU A 25 -10.66 -6.83 -21.93
CA LEU A 25 -9.31 -6.39 -22.33
C LEU A 25 -9.18 -4.92 -22.79
N ASN A 26 -10.29 -4.21 -23.00
CA ASN A 26 -10.25 -2.78 -23.37
C ASN A 26 -10.82 -1.84 -22.29
N VAL A 27 -11.44 -2.39 -21.25
CA VAL A 27 -12.03 -1.61 -20.15
C VAL A 27 -10.97 -1.28 -19.08
N GLU A 28 -9.99 -2.15 -18.82
CA GLU A 28 -8.97 -1.89 -17.79
C GLU A 28 -8.09 -0.69 -18.07
N ARG A 29 -7.59 -0.49 -19.30
CA ARG A 29 -6.71 0.66 -19.57
C ARG A 29 -7.47 1.97 -19.38
N ARG A 30 -8.71 2.06 -19.85
CA ARG A 30 -9.53 3.27 -19.75
C ARG A 30 -10.05 3.53 -18.33
N GLU A 31 -10.34 2.49 -17.56
CA GLU A 31 -10.72 2.58 -16.14
C GLU A 31 -9.51 2.93 -15.25
N VAL A 32 -8.33 2.38 -15.55
CA VAL A 32 -7.06 2.76 -14.91
C VAL A 32 -6.71 4.22 -15.27
N PHE A 33 -6.94 4.63 -16.52
CA PHE A 33 -6.72 6.02 -16.95
C PHE A 33 -7.80 6.99 -16.45
N SER A 34 -9.05 6.59 -16.29
CA SER A 34 -10.10 7.43 -15.71
C SER A 34 -9.85 7.62 -14.21
N THR A 35 -9.31 6.61 -13.52
CA THR A 35 -8.85 6.71 -12.13
C THR A 35 -7.65 7.65 -11.99
N ILE A 36 -6.74 7.66 -12.98
CA ILE A 36 -5.59 8.58 -13.01
C ILE A 36 -6.01 10.01 -13.45
N ALA A 37 -6.96 10.16 -14.37
CA ALA A 37 -7.45 11.46 -14.85
C ALA A 37 -8.41 12.13 -13.86
N ALA A 38 -9.16 11.37 -13.06
CA ALA A 38 -9.89 11.87 -11.90
C ALA A 38 -8.97 12.28 -10.73
N SER A 39 -7.65 12.06 -10.87
CA SER A 39 -6.62 12.47 -9.90
C SER A 39 -6.03 13.87 -10.15
N THR A 40 -6.78 14.75 -10.84
CA THR A 40 -6.50 16.21 -10.89
C THR A 40 -6.77 16.93 -9.56
N ALA A 41 -7.17 16.18 -8.52
CA ALA A 41 -7.10 16.61 -7.12
C ALA A 41 -5.79 16.11 -6.49
N THR A 42 -4.65 16.60 -6.95
CA THR A 42 -3.31 16.28 -6.40
C THR A 42 -3.08 16.80 -4.98
N ALA A 43 -4.05 17.49 -4.37
CA ALA A 43 -4.05 17.80 -2.94
C ALA A 43 -4.76 16.75 -2.06
N THR A 44 -5.45 15.75 -2.64
CA THR A 44 -6.29 14.82 -1.86
C THR A 44 -5.90 13.35 -1.92
N LEU A 45 -4.83 12.96 -2.64
CA LEU A 45 -4.36 11.56 -2.63
C LEU A 45 -3.91 11.06 -1.24
N PHE A 46 -3.62 11.99 -0.32
CA PHE A 46 -3.36 11.74 1.10
C PHE A 46 -4.44 12.35 2.03
N ALA A 47 -5.51 12.95 1.48
CA ALA A 47 -6.58 13.54 2.28
C ALA A 47 -7.62 12.53 2.75
N ALA A 48 -7.61 11.31 2.20
CA ALA A 48 -8.14 10.16 2.93
C ALA A 48 -7.09 9.79 3.97
N SER A 49 -7.18 10.41 5.14
CA SER A 49 -6.38 10.05 6.31
C SER A 49 -6.41 8.52 6.43
N PRO A 50 -5.30 7.79 6.19
CA PRO A 50 -5.21 6.46 6.77
C PRO A 50 -5.45 6.72 8.25
N ALA A 51 -6.44 6.07 8.86
CA ALA A 51 -6.69 6.20 10.29
C ALA A 51 -5.32 6.10 10.96
N LEU A 52 -4.82 7.25 11.45
CA LEU A 52 -3.53 7.37 12.08
C LEU A 52 -3.75 6.62 13.38
N ALA A 53 -3.53 5.32 13.33
CA ALA A 53 -3.44 4.50 14.50
C ALA A 53 -2.19 5.02 15.23
N ASP A 54 -2.37 6.07 16.02
CA ASP A 54 -1.46 6.43 17.11
C ASP A 54 -1.63 5.38 18.23
N GLY A 55 -1.54 4.11 17.85
CA GLY A 55 -1.25 3.04 18.77
C GLY A 55 0.23 3.15 19.11
N ALA A 56 0.56 3.03 20.38
CA ALA A 56 1.91 3.19 20.93
C ALA A 56 3.04 2.87 19.92
N LYS A 57 3.78 3.90 19.48
CA LYS A 57 4.93 3.76 18.59
C LYS A 57 6.12 3.14 19.33
N SER A 58 6.07 1.83 19.56
CA SER A 58 7.19 1.06 20.09
C SER A 58 8.18 0.68 18.98
N THR A 59 9.37 0.26 19.37
CA THR A 59 10.35 -0.32 18.45
C THR A 59 9.77 -1.54 17.72
N ALA A 60 8.93 -2.34 18.39
CA ALA A 60 8.32 -3.52 17.80
C ALA A 60 7.31 -3.18 16.69
N THR A 61 6.46 -2.17 16.89
CA THR A 61 5.49 -1.76 15.85
C THR A 61 6.19 -1.15 14.63
N LYS A 62 7.26 -0.38 14.85
CA LYS A 62 8.13 0.12 13.77
C LYS A 62 8.79 -1.02 13.00
N THR A 63 9.36 -2.01 13.68
CA THR A 63 10.00 -3.16 13.04
C THR A 63 8.99 -3.99 12.23
N ARG A 64 7.79 -4.20 12.75
CA ARG A 64 6.71 -4.87 12.01
C ARG A 64 6.33 -4.10 10.74
N ALA A 65 6.12 -2.77 10.85
CA ALA A 65 5.82 -1.94 9.68
C ALA A 65 6.95 -1.97 8.64
N ARG A 66 8.22 -1.94 9.08
CA ARG A 66 9.39 -2.07 8.20
C ARG A 66 9.42 -3.41 7.49
N GLY A 67 9.17 -4.51 8.21
CA GLY A 67 9.20 -5.84 7.64
C GLY A 67 8.07 -6.09 6.64
N VAL A 68 6.84 -5.75 7.02
CA VAL A 68 5.65 -6.01 6.20
C VAL A 68 5.59 -5.06 5.00
N TYR A 69 5.56 -3.74 5.26
CA TYR A 69 5.37 -2.76 4.18
C TYR A 69 6.68 -2.46 3.46
N GLY A 70 7.81 -2.42 4.16
CA GLY A 70 9.12 -2.29 3.51
C GLY A 70 9.45 -3.50 2.64
N GLY A 71 9.09 -4.72 3.06
CA GLY A 71 9.23 -5.91 2.22
C GLY A 71 8.41 -5.84 0.93
N ARG A 72 7.15 -5.37 1.01
CA ARG A 72 6.30 -5.13 -0.18
C ARG A 72 6.90 -4.09 -1.11
N ILE A 73 7.37 -2.97 -0.57
CA ILE A 73 8.04 -1.93 -1.36
C ILE A 73 9.30 -2.49 -2.01
N ALA A 74 10.16 -3.20 -1.28
CA ALA A 74 11.39 -3.78 -1.83
C ALA A 74 11.13 -4.74 -3.01
N ASN A 75 10.05 -5.50 -2.96
CA ASN A 75 9.67 -6.43 -4.03
C ASN A 75 9.25 -5.72 -5.34
N LEU A 76 8.95 -4.41 -5.30
CA LEU A 76 8.63 -3.61 -6.50
C LEU A 76 9.86 -3.34 -7.37
N SER A 77 11.08 -3.59 -6.92
CA SER A 77 12.31 -3.31 -7.68
C SER A 77 12.26 -3.88 -9.10
N LYS A 78 11.76 -5.12 -9.27
CA LYS A 78 11.60 -5.74 -10.61
C LYS A 78 10.58 -4.99 -11.49
N ALA A 79 9.44 -4.59 -10.91
CA ALA A 79 8.41 -3.83 -11.61
C ALA A 79 8.90 -2.44 -12.02
N VAL A 80 9.60 -1.74 -11.13
CA VAL A 80 10.23 -0.44 -11.40
C VAL A 80 11.25 -0.54 -12.52
N ASN A 81 12.10 -1.57 -12.51
CA ASN A 81 13.06 -1.83 -13.58
C ASN A 81 12.39 -2.20 -14.92
N ALA A 82 11.24 -2.86 -14.88
CA ALA A 82 10.42 -3.13 -16.06
C ALA A 82 9.72 -1.86 -16.58
N GLY A 83 9.48 -0.86 -15.73
CA GLY A 83 8.64 0.30 -16.06
C GLY A 83 7.15 0.02 -15.88
N ASP A 84 6.81 -0.97 -15.05
CA ASP A 84 5.43 -1.27 -14.70
C ASP A 84 4.94 -0.29 -13.62
N PHE A 85 4.41 0.83 -14.09
CA PHE A 85 3.81 1.86 -13.25
C PHE A 85 2.58 1.34 -12.50
N GLY A 86 1.83 0.39 -13.08
CA GLY A 86 0.60 -0.15 -12.51
C GLY A 86 0.87 -0.92 -11.22
N ALA A 87 1.91 -1.74 -11.20
CA ALA A 87 2.34 -2.46 -10.00
C ALA A 87 2.71 -1.51 -8.84
N VAL A 88 3.39 -0.40 -9.13
CA VAL A 88 3.75 0.59 -8.10
C VAL A 88 2.51 1.32 -7.56
N VAL A 89 1.54 1.63 -8.44
CA VAL A 89 0.27 2.25 -8.04
C VAL A 89 -0.59 1.30 -7.20
N ALA A 90 -0.65 0.02 -7.54
CA ALA A 90 -1.37 -0.99 -6.76
C ALA A 90 -0.85 -1.08 -5.32
N GLU A 91 0.46 -0.84 -5.13
CA GLU A 91 1.13 -0.83 -3.84
C GLU A 91 1.16 0.55 -3.15
N LYS A 92 0.35 1.54 -3.58
CA LYS A 92 0.27 2.86 -2.94
C LYS A 92 0.08 2.79 -1.42
N ASN A 93 -0.77 1.87 -0.97
CA ASN A 93 -1.05 1.71 0.46
C ASN A 93 0.18 1.23 1.24
N ALA A 94 1.11 0.50 0.63
CA ALA A 94 2.35 0.09 1.29
C ALA A 94 3.24 1.30 1.60
N PHE A 95 3.38 2.26 0.68
CA PHE A 95 4.11 3.50 0.94
C PHE A 95 3.48 4.31 2.08
N VAL A 96 2.15 4.46 2.06
CA VAL A 96 1.41 5.19 3.10
C VAL A 96 1.60 4.56 4.49
N LEU A 97 1.42 3.24 4.60
CA LEU A 97 1.53 2.51 5.86
C LEU A 97 2.97 2.38 6.35
N PHE A 98 3.94 2.33 5.44
CA PHE A 98 5.34 2.42 5.80
C PHE A 98 5.69 3.81 6.36
N ASN A 99 5.27 4.89 5.69
CA ASN A 99 5.53 6.25 6.15
C ASN A 99 4.94 6.54 7.53
N SER A 100 3.74 6.03 7.83
CA SER A 100 3.11 6.23 9.14
C SER A 100 3.67 5.31 10.24
N GLY A 101 3.96 4.05 9.90
CA GLY A 101 4.32 3.02 10.87
C GLY A 101 5.82 2.82 11.10
N ALA A 102 6.66 2.95 10.06
CA ALA A 102 8.10 2.65 10.12
C ALA A 102 8.98 3.90 10.34
N ILE A 103 8.50 5.07 9.94
CA ILE A 103 9.24 6.33 9.98
C ILE A 103 8.90 7.10 11.26
N VAL A 104 9.94 7.69 11.85
CA VAL A 104 9.79 8.59 13.01
C VAL A 104 9.10 9.88 12.57
N SER A 105 8.27 10.45 13.43
CA SER A 105 7.42 11.60 13.08
C SER A 105 8.21 12.80 12.55
N SER A 106 9.44 13.03 13.05
CA SER A 106 10.33 14.09 12.56
C SER A 106 10.80 13.94 11.12
N LYS A 107 10.72 12.73 10.54
CA LYS A 107 11.10 12.43 9.14
C LYS A 107 9.88 12.14 8.25
N GLN A 108 8.67 12.41 8.74
CA GLN A 108 7.45 12.04 8.03
C GLN A 108 7.21 12.93 6.81
N ALA A 109 7.49 14.23 6.91
CA ALA A 109 7.43 15.15 5.76
C ALA A 109 8.37 14.70 4.64
N ASP A 110 9.65 14.44 4.97
CA ASP A 110 10.64 13.88 4.04
C ASP A 110 10.17 12.59 3.34
N ALA A 111 9.49 11.71 4.07
CA ALA A 111 8.98 10.45 3.52
C ALA A 111 7.81 10.68 2.56
N ILE A 112 6.91 11.61 2.90
CA ILE A 112 5.81 12.04 2.03
C ILE A 112 6.38 12.68 0.76
N ASP A 113 7.34 13.60 0.86
CA ASP A 113 7.94 14.27 -0.29
C ASP A 113 8.64 13.29 -1.22
N SER A 114 9.40 12.34 -0.67
CA SER A 114 10.06 11.30 -1.44
C SER A 114 9.06 10.37 -2.13
N THR A 115 7.92 10.08 -1.47
CA THR A 115 6.82 9.30 -2.06
C THR A 115 6.13 10.09 -3.17
N ASN A 116 5.92 11.39 -2.99
CA ASN A 116 5.34 12.26 -4.01
C ASN A 116 6.21 12.31 -5.26
N ALA A 117 7.54 12.32 -5.13
CA ALA A 117 8.46 12.26 -6.26
C ALA A 117 8.30 10.97 -7.08
N ILE A 118 8.09 9.82 -6.42
CA ILE A 118 7.79 8.54 -7.09
C ILE A 118 6.49 8.65 -7.88
N PHE A 119 5.40 9.10 -7.25
CA PHE A 119 4.11 9.20 -7.91
C PHE A 119 4.04 10.32 -8.97
N ALA A 120 4.87 11.35 -8.85
CA ALA A 120 5.06 12.36 -9.90
C ALA A 120 5.70 11.74 -11.15
N ALA A 121 6.75 10.92 -10.97
CA ALA A 121 7.39 10.20 -12.07
C ALA A 121 6.44 9.19 -12.74
N ILE A 122 5.57 8.54 -11.96
CA ILE A 122 4.50 7.68 -12.50
C ILE A 122 3.53 8.49 -13.37
N ARG A 123 3.10 9.66 -12.90
CA ARG A 123 2.21 10.54 -13.66
C ARG A 123 2.83 11.06 -14.95
N SER A 124 4.11 11.41 -14.92
CA SER A 124 4.85 11.83 -16.12
C SER A 124 5.28 10.66 -17.00
N GLN A 125 4.96 9.42 -16.62
CA GLN A 125 5.37 8.18 -17.30
C GLN A 125 6.88 8.08 -17.53
N ASP A 126 7.68 8.69 -16.65
CA ASP A 126 9.13 8.70 -16.76
C ASP A 126 9.72 7.53 -15.98
N LYS A 127 10.11 6.49 -16.71
CA LYS A 127 10.74 5.28 -16.16
C LYS A 127 12.07 5.58 -15.46
N SER A 128 12.86 6.52 -15.98
CA SER A 128 14.16 6.87 -15.41
C SER A 128 13.97 7.62 -14.09
N ALA A 129 13.07 8.61 -14.08
CA ALA A 129 12.71 9.33 -12.86
C ALA A 129 12.05 8.42 -11.83
N LEU A 130 11.21 7.46 -12.25
CA LEU A 130 10.62 6.47 -11.35
C LEU A 130 11.71 5.64 -10.67
N LYS A 131 12.62 5.05 -11.46
CA LYS A 131 13.70 4.24 -10.91
C LYS A 131 14.58 5.06 -9.96
N LYS A 132 14.96 6.28 -10.37
CA LYS A 132 15.81 7.17 -9.56
C LYS A 132 15.14 7.54 -8.23
N SER A 133 13.87 7.95 -8.26
CA SER A 133 13.13 8.33 -7.06
C SER A 133 12.85 7.14 -6.15
N TYR A 134 12.51 5.97 -6.72
CA TYR A 134 12.33 4.72 -5.99
C TYR A 134 13.61 4.26 -5.30
N ASP A 135 14.75 4.24 -6.01
CA ASP A 135 16.04 3.85 -5.45
C ASP A 135 16.48 4.83 -4.35
N ALA A 136 16.28 6.13 -4.57
CA ALA A 136 16.57 7.16 -3.57
C ALA A 136 15.72 6.99 -2.31
N TYR A 137 14.42 6.69 -2.47
CA TYR A 137 13.52 6.41 -1.34
C TYR A 137 13.95 5.16 -0.56
N CYS A 138 14.21 4.05 -1.26
CA CYS A 138 14.62 2.81 -0.61
C CYS A 138 15.94 2.98 0.14
N LYS A 139 16.91 3.69 -0.44
CA LYS A 139 18.20 4.00 0.20
C LYS A 139 18.05 4.95 1.37
N LYS A 140 17.22 6.00 1.26
CA LYS A 140 17.03 7.01 2.31
C LYS A 140 16.38 6.41 3.57
N PHE A 141 15.52 5.43 3.41
CA PHE A 141 14.74 4.83 4.51
C PHE A 141 15.16 3.40 4.87
N ASP A 142 16.28 2.91 4.34
CA ASP A 142 16.82 1.57 4.54
C ASP A 142 15.79 0.46 4.28
N ILE A 143 15.11 0.55 3.13
CA ILE A 143 14.14 -0.45 2.70
C ILE A 143 14.88 -1.59 2.04
N ASN A 144 14.96 -2.71 2.75
CA ASN A 144 15.57 -3.94 2.28
C ASN A 144 14.52 -5.06 2.26
N ALA A 145 14.66 -5.98 1.31
CA ALA A 145 13.87 -7.20 1.35
C ALA A 145 14.19 -8.00 2.61
N LEU A 146 13.19 -8.70 3.15
CA LEU A 146 13.41 -9.61 4.28
C LEU A 146 14.51 -10.63 3.94
N PRO A 147 15.37 -10.99 4.93
CA PRO A 147 16.42 -11.98 4.71
C PRO A 147 15.81 -13.32 4.31
N ASP A 148 16.52 -14.06 3.48
CA ASP A 148 16.15 -15.44 3.15
C ASP A 148 16.85 -16.38 4.14
N LEU A 149 16.07 -16.99 5.02
CA LEU A 149 16.55 -17.91 6.06
C LEU A 149 16.28 -19.37 5.69
N THR A 150 15.70 -19.65 4.53
CA THR A 150 15.25 -21.00 4.14
C THR A 150 16.35 -22.06 4.30
N ASN A 151 17.57 -21.74 3.86
CA ASN A 151 18.70 -22.68 3.87
C ASN A 151 19.58 -22.63 5.13
N ASP A 152 19.34 -21.72 6.07
CA ASP A 152 20.19 -21.59 7.26
C ASP A 152 19.66 -22.46 8.40
N SER A 153 20.25 -23.63 8.62
CA SER A 153 19.80 -24.60 9.62
C SER A 153 19.82 -24.08 11.07
N GLN A 154 20.55 -23.00 11.36
CA GLN A 154 20.67 -22.43 12.71
C GLN A 154 19.90 -21.11 12.87
N ALA A 155 19.23 -20.62 11.81
CA ALA A 155 18.51 -19.36 11.86
C ALA A 155 17.17 -19.47 12.60
N GLN A 156 16.88 -18.41 13.38
CA GLN A 156 15.58 -18.18 14.01
C GLN A 156 14.96 -16.89 13.47
N GLY A 157 13.82 -17.01 12.79
CA GLY A 157 13.07 -15.91 12.24
C GLY A 157 11.92 -15.43 13.13
N TYR A 158 11.21 -16.38 13.75
CA TYR A 158 10.06 -16.14 14.63
C TYR A 158 10.04 -17.17 15.77
N SER A 159 9.39 -16.87 16.89
CA SER A 159 9.21 -17.81 18.01
C SER A 159 7.76 -18.14 18.33
N ASN A 160 6.81 -17.45 17.69
CA ASN A 160 5.37 -17.69 17.82
C ASN A 160 4.67 -17.44 16.48
N ASP A 161 3.46 -17.98 16.36
CA ASP A 161 2.68 -17.94 15.12
C ASP A 161 2.10 -16.55 14.80
N TYR A 162 2.19 -15.58 15.73
CA TYR A 162 1.72 -14.20 15.54
C TYR A 162 2.81 -13.26 15.01
N ASP A 163 4.02 -13.77 14.75
CA ASP A 163 5.08 -12.97 14.15
C ASP A 163 4.77 -12.66 12.68
N PHE A 164 5.10 -11.45 12.24
CA PHE A 164 4.84 -11.01 10.87
C PHE A 164 5.74 -11.72 9.83
N ARG A 165 6.75 -12.46 10.28
CA ARG A 165 7.66 -13.24 9.43
C ARG A 165 7.15 -14.64 9.16
N VAL A 166 6.12 -15.12 9.87
CA VAL A 166 5.53 -16.44 9.65
C VAL A 166 5.06 -16.55 8.20
N GLY A 167 5.39 -17.66 7.54
CA GLY A 167 5.04 -17.88 6.12
C GLY A 167 5.83 -17.04 5.11
N THR A 168 6.86 -16.31 5.55
CA THR A 168 7.79 -15.58 4.66
C THR A 168 9.12 -16.32 4.53
N LYS A 169 9.97 -15.91 3.59
CA LYS A 169 11.36 -16.41 3.48
C LYS A 169 12.24 -16.12 4.72
N ALA A 170 11.85 -15.15 5.54
CA ALA A 170 12.47 -14.88 6.84
C ALA A 170 11.81 -15.65 7.99
N GLY A 171 10.79 -16.45 7.69
CA GLY A 171 10.04 -17.24 8.66
C GLY A 171 10.70 -18.60 8.85
N LYS A 172 11.61 -18.72 9.82
CA LYS A 172 12.19 -19.99 10.23
C LYS A 172 12.10 -20.21 11.73
N ILE A 173 11.91 -21.47 12.12
CA ILE A 173 12.01 -21.92 13.51
C ILE A 173 13.07 -23.03 13.58
N TYR A 174 14.06 -22.84 14.45
CA TYR A 174 15.01 -23.88 14.79
C TYR A 174 14.34 -24.88 15.73
N VAL A 175 14.15 -26.11 15.26
CA VAL A 175 13.60 -27.21 16.04
C VAL A 175 14.78 -28.07 16.49
N ARG A 176 15.06 -28.03 17.80
CA ARG A 176 16.12 -28.81 18.45
C ARG A 176 15.66 -30.22 18.80
#